data_AF-A0A2K8P6C5-F1
#
_entry.id   AF-A0A2K8P6C5-F1
#
_cell.length_a   1.000
_cell.length_b   1.000
_cell.length_c   1.000
_cell.angle_alpha   90.00
_cell.angle_beta   90.00
_cell.angle_gamma   90.00
#
_symmetry.space_group_name_H-M   'P 1'
#
loop_
_entity.id
_entity.type
_entity.pdbx_description
1 polymer ?
#
loop_
_entity_poly.entity_id
_entity_poly.type
_entity_poly.pdbx_seq_one_letter_code
_entity_poly.pdbx_strand_id
1 'polypeptide(L)'
;MKTRIWAARSVATVSGVVLAGALLAPSAVAHSGPDPKGPGKHTSGKKTPAKKTPAKQAPAKPVVDGAQQGQVGGRKCVTSRDVASAVVDYSGSGLFETVFRSATDEQGHAFLNDSRNPGVWINLALVPGAPKCVYDTALAVTEEDPGHLYITLLASNGTLHQATCTSTSSSPFSPANLATACAPGFTELADTPV
;
A
#
# COMPACT_ATOMS: atom_id res chain seq x y z
N MET A 1 -15.51 20.51 46.90
CA MET A 1 -16.50 19.94 45.96
C MET A 1 -17.11 21.07 45.16
N LYS A 2 -16.75 21.21 43.88
CA LYS A 2 -17.35 22.20 42.97
C LYS A 2 -17.61 21.52 41.63
N THR A 3 -18.86 21.68 41.21
CA THR A 3 -19.61 21.01 40.16
C THR A 3 -19.08 21.28 38.75
N ARG A 4 -18.93 20.23 37.94
CA ARG A 4 -18.73 20.32 36.49
C ARG A 4 -20.10 20.48 35.83
N ILE A 5 -20.29 21.55 35.06
CA ILE A 5 -21.46 21.74 34.21
C ILE A 5 -21.02 21.48 32.78
N TRP A 6 -21.54 20.41 32.19
CA TRP A 6 -21.38 20.04 30.79
C TRP A 6 -22.76 20.10 30.14
N ALA A 7 -22.92 20.92 29.10
CA ALA A 7 -23.98 20.79 28.11
C ALA A 7 -23.81 21.80 26.97
N ALA A 8 -23.42 21.33 25.80
CA ALA A 8 -23.91 21.89 24.54
C ALA A 8 -24.07 20.72 23.57
N ARG A 9 -25.32 20.25 23.46
CA ARG A 9 -25.75 19.31 22.43
C ARG A 9 -25.98 20.12 21.15
N SER A 10 -25.07 20.04 20.20
CA SER A 10 -25.31 20.56 18.85
C SER A 10 -25.93 19.45 18.00
N VAL A 11 -27.16 19.68 17.56
CA VAL A 11 -27.88 18.84 16.60
C VAL A 11 -27.41 19.24 15.20
N ALA A 12 -26.63 18.40 14.54
CA ALA A 12 -26.29 18.59 13.13
C ALA A 12 -27.38 17.97 12.26
N THR A 13 -28.05 18.81 11.46
CA THR A 13 -28.96 18.43 10.38
C THR A 13 -28.19 17.68 9.29
N VAL A 14 -28.55 16.42 9.05
CA VAL A 14 -28.05 15.62 7.93
C VAL A 14 -28.93 15.91 6.71
N SER A 15 -28.40 16.66 5.75
CA SER A 15 -28.99 16.75 4.41
C SER A 15 -28.44 15.61 3.57
N GLY A 16 -29.28 14.60 3.32
CA GLY A 16 -28.97 13.49 2.42
C GLY A 16 -29.09 13.92 0.96
N VAL A 17 -28.04 13.69 0.18
CA VAL A 17 -28.09 13.68 -1.28
C VAL A 17 -27.83 12.25 -1.74
N VAL A 18 -28.85 11.62 -2.32
CA VAL A 18 -28.70 10.33 -3.00
C VAL A 18 -28.24 10.61 -4.42
N LEU A 19 -26.94 10.44 -4.69
CA LEU A 19 -26.42 10.34 -6.05
C LEU A 19 -26.47 8.87 -6.47
N ALA A 20 -27.47 8.54 -7.27
CA ALA A 20 -27.51 7.31 -8.05
C ALA A 20 -26.50 7.43 -9.20
N GLY A 21 -25.27 6.97 -8.96
CA GLY A 21 -24.22 6.86 -9.97
C GLY A 21 -24.07 5.41 -10.43
N ALA A 22 -24.29 5.18 -11.72
CA ALA A 22 -24.25 3.86 -12.37
C ALA A 22 -22.87 3.19 -12.24
N LEU A 23 -22.87 1.92 -11.82
CA LEU A 23 -21.72 1.02 -11.91
C LEU A 23 -21.43 0.72 -13.39
N LEU A 24 -20.42 1.36 -13.95
CA LEU A 24 -19.72 0.83 -15.13
C LEU A 24 -18.54 0.01 -14.62
N ALA A 25 -18.76 -1.29 -14.45
CA ALA A 25 -17.67 -2.25 -14.24
C ALA A 25 -16.93 -2.46 -15.56
N PRO A 26 -15.60 -2.23 -15.65
CA PRO A 26 -14.84 -2.76 -16.76
C PRO A 26 -14.73 -4.28 -16.61
N SER A 27 -15.30 -4.99 -17.58
CA SER A 27 -15.18 -6.43 -17.75
C SER A 27 -13.72 -6.86 -17.72
N ALA A 28 -13.37 -7.70 -16.74
CA ALA A 28 -12.13 -8.44 -16.72
C ALA A 28 -12.03 -9.31 -17.99
N VAL A 29 -11.05 -9.02 -18.85
CA VAL A 29 -10.68 -9.91 -19.95
C VAL A 29 -9.86 -11.05 -19.36
N ALA A 30 -10.55 -12.11 -18.95
CA ALA A 30 -9.91 -13.41 -18.73
C ALA A 30 -9.52 -13.99 -20.10
N HIS A 31 -8.24 -13.88 -20.46
CA HIS A 31 -7.68 -14.56 -21.61
C HIS A 31 -7.37 -16.01 -21.20
N SER A 32 -8.32 -16.91 -21.44
CA SER A 32 -8.12 -18.36 -21.36
C SER A 32 -8.80 -18.97 -22.58
N GLY A 33 -8.09 -18.94 -23.70
CA GLY A 33 -8.52 -19.59 -24.94
C GLY A 33 -8.32 -21.10 -24.84
N PRO A 34 -9.35 -21.93 -25.05
CA PRO A 34 -9.18 -23.33 -25.37
C PRO A 34 -8.89 -23.50 -26.86
N ASP A 35 -7.79 -24.19 -27.18
CA ASP A 35 -7.44 -24.66 -28.54
C ASP A 35 -8.57 -25.53 -29.13
N PRO A 36 -9.05 -25.25 -30.35
CA PRO A 36 -9.80 -26.22 -31.14
C PRO A 36 -8.90 -26.82 -32.22
N LYS A 37 -8.40 -28.04 -31.99
CA LYS A 37 -7.77 -28.90 -33.01
C LYS A 37 -8.77 -29.93 -33.53
N GLY A 38 -9.02 -29.89 -34.83
CA GLY A 38 -9.53 -31.02 -35.63
C GLY A 38 -10.08 -30.55 -36.99
N PRO A 39 -10.20 -31.42 -38.02
CA PRO A 39 -10.03 -32.89 -38.00
C PRO A 39 -9.16 -33.46 -39.13
N GLY A 40 -8.60 -34.66 -38.93
CA GLY A 40 -7.83 -35.40 -39.94
C GLY A 40 -7.75 -36.91 -39.67
N LYS A 41 -8.75 -37.63 -40.19
CA LYS A 41 -8.88 -39.05 -40.62
C LYS A 41 -7.81 -40.14 -40.32
N HIS A 42 -8.39 -41.33 -40.01
CA HIS A 42 -7.92 -42.74 -40.21
C HIS A 42 -6.73 -43.21 -39.34
N THR A 43 -6.66 -44.41 -38.72
CA THR A 43 -7.17 -45.76 -39.03
C THR A 43 -7.40 -46.62 -37.75
N SER A 44 -8.16 -47.70 -37.93
CA SER A 44 -8.50 -48.75 -36.95
C SER A 44 -7.33 -49.67 -36.58
N GLY A 45 -7.27 -50.14 -35.32
CA GLY A 45 -6.34 -51.22 -34.93
C GLY A 45 -6.34 -51.67 -33.46
N LYS A 46 -7.13 -52.73 -33.18
CA LYS A 46 -6.80 -53.92 -32.33
C LYS A 46 -6.61 -53.81 -30.79
N LYS A 47 -7.52 -54.52 -30.05
CA LYS A 47 -7.39 -55.43 -28.85
C LYS A 47 -6.28 -55.14 -27.80
N THR A 48 -6.39 -55.22 -26.47
CA THR A 48 -7.17 -56.03 -25.46
C THR A 48 -6.87 -55.43 -24.03
N PRO A 49 -7.26 -56.00 -22.85
CA PRO A 49 -7.77 -55.21 -21.71
C PRO A 49 -6.89 -55.12 -20.44
N ALA A 50 -7.36 -54.28 -19.52
CA ALA A 50 -7.23 -54.31 -18.05
C ALA A 50 -5.91 -53.87 -17.38
N LYS A 51 -6.00 -52.83 -16.54
CA LYS A 51 -5.60 -52.93 -15.12
C LYS A 51 -6.22 -51.82 -14.26
N LYS A 52 -6.93 -52.23 -13.22
CA LYS A 52 -7.39 -51.41 -12.10
C LYS A 52 -6.19 -50.88 -11.32
N THR A 53 -6.20 -49.58 -10.99
CA THR A 53 -5.43 -49.03 -9.86
C THR A 53 -6.33 -48.03 -9.13
N PRO A 54 -6.65 -48.23 -7.84
CA PRO A 54 -7.46 -47.28 -7.08
C PRO A 54 -6.65 -46.03 -6.73
N ALA A 55 -7.25 -44.86 -6.95
CA ALA A 55 -6.70 -43.57 -6.54
C ALA A 55 -6.64 -43.50 -5.01
N LYS A 56 -5.42 -43.40 -4.48
CA LYS A 56 -5.15 -43.15 -3.07
C LYS A 56 -5.37 -41.65 -2.84
N GLN A 57 -6.50 -41.28 -2.22
CA GLN A 57 -6.74 -39.93 -1.72
C GLN A 57 -5.64 -39.57 -0.72
N ALA A 58 -4.87 -38.52 -1.01
CA ALA A 58 -3.97 -37.90 -0.06
C ALA A 58 -4.77 -36.94 0.84
N PRO A 59 -4.56 -36.93 2.17
CA PRO A 59 -5.29 -36.06 3.07
C PRO A 59 -4.87 -34.60 2.89
N ALA A 60 -5.86 -33.71 2.96
CA ALA A 60 -5.68 -32.27 2.96
C ALA A 60 -4.78 -31.84 4.13
N LYS A 61 -3.77 -31.03 3.85
CA LYS A 61 -3.01 -30.33 4.90
C LYS A 61 -3.87 -29.19 5.45
N PRO A 62 -3.86 -28.95 6.78
CA PRO A 62 -4.56 -27.83 7.35
C PRO A 62 -3.88 -26.52 6.93
N VAL A 63 -4.70 -25.57 6.45
CA VAL A 63 -4.33 -24.16 6.31
C VAL A 63 -4.21 -23.61 7.72
N VAL A 64 -2.99 -23.25 8.10
CA VAL A 64 -2.73 -22.50 9.31
C VAL A 64 -2.39 -21.09 8.84
N ASP A 65 -3.38 -20.20 8.94
CA ASP A 65 -3.17 -18.76 8.85
C ASP A 65 -2.29 -18.35 10.02
N GLY A 66 -1.05 -17.96 9.70
CA GLY A 66 -0.03 -17.61 10.66
C GLY A 66 0.94 -16.61 10.05
N ALA A 67 0.47 -15.38 9.82
CA ALA A 67 1.33 -14.23 9.58
C ALA A 67 2.02 -13.82 10.89
N GLN A 68 2.98 -14.63 11.33
CA GLN A 68 4.00 -14.27 12.30
C GLN A 68 5.26 -15.02 11.94
N GLN A 69 6.21 -14.37 11.27
CA GLN A 69 7.61 -14.78 11.33
C GLN A 69 8.53 -13.56 11.29
N GLY A 70 9.00 -13.20 12.49
CA GLY A 70 10.13 -12.30 12.66
C GLY A 70 11.49 -12.94 12.41
N GLN A 71 12.49 -12.07 12.59
CA GLN A 71 13.90 -12.31 12.91
C GLN A 71 14.92 -12.67 11.81
N VAL A 72 15.72 -11.64 11.49
CA VAL A 72 17.19 -11.53 11.59
C VAL A 72 18.02 -12.75 11.20
N GLY A 73 18.62 -12.69 10.00
CA GLY A 73 19.68 -13.60 9.56
C GLY A 73 19.58 -13.98 8.09
N GLY A 74 20.02 -13.10 7.18
CA GLY A 74 20.26 -13.43 5.76
C GLY A 74 19.03 -13.67 4.87
N ARG A 75 17.80 -13.54 5.38
CA ARG A 75 16.59 -13.62 4.53
C ARG A 75 16.41 -12.31 3.76
N LYS A 76 16.17 -12.44 2.46
CA LYS A 76 15.78 -11.33 1.59
C LYS A 76 14.51 -10.69 2.16
N CYS A 77 14.48 -9.37 2.21
CA CYS A 77 13.27 -8.63 2.55
C CYS A 77 12.18 -9.02 1.54
N VAL A 78 11.06 -9.55 2.04
CA VAL A 78 9.89 -9.91 1.23
C VAL A 78 8.69 -9.30 1.91
N THR A 79 7.97 -8.47 1.18
CA THR A 79 6.87 -7.66 1.71
C THR A 79 5.68 -7.74 0.77
N SER A 80 4.47 -7.59 1.32
CA SER A 80 3.32 -7.32 0.46
C SER A 80 3.45 -5.91 -0.09
N ARG A 81 3.02 -5.71 -1.34
CA ARG A 81 2.85 -4.36 -1.87
C ARG A 81 1.73 -3.69 -1.09
N ASP A 82 2.06 -2.60 -0.44
CA ASP A 82 1.11 -1.73 0.22
C ASP A 82 1.10 -0.34 -0.45
N VAL A 83 -0.02 0.38 -0.32
CA VAL A 83 -0.18 1.73 -0.83
C VAL A 83 -0.91 2.59 0.21
N ALA A 84 -0.29 3.71 0.59
CA ALA A 84 -0.92 4.74 1.39
C ALA A 84 -1.03 6.06 0.62
N SER A 85 -2.01 6.89 1.00
CA SER A 85 -2.24 8.19 0.39
C SER A 85 -2.72 9.23 1.38
N ALA A 86 -2.30 10.47 1.20
CA ALA A 86 -2.80 11.63 1.90
C ALA A 86 -3.12 12.75 0.90
N VAL A 87 -4.19 13.51 1.14
CA VAL A 87 -4.65 14.60 0.27
C VAL A 87 -4.68 15.89 1.07
N VAL A 88 -4.14 16.96 0.49
CA VAL A 88 -4.25 18.30 1.06
C VAL A 88 -5.56 18.93 0.59
N ASP A 89 -6.51 19.10 1.52
CA ASP A 89 -7.85 19.67 1.24
C ASP A 89 -8.04 21.10 1.80
N TYR A 90 -6.95 21.73 2.25
CA TYR A 90 -7.02 23.10 2.76
C TYR A 90 -6.99 24.14 1.63
N SER A 91 -8.16 24.74 1.37
CA SER A 91 -8.32 25.83 0.41
C SER A 91 -7.47 27.05 0.81
N GLY A 92 -6.72 27.60 -0.16
CA GLY A 92 -5.82 28.75 0.07
C GLY A 92 -4.36 28.37 0.30
N SER A 93 -4.06 27.07 0.48
CA SER A 93 -2.71 26.57 0.28
C SER A 93 -2.41 26.47 -1.21
N GLY A 94 -1.15 26.70 -1.60
CA GLY A 94 -0.69 26.34 -2.95
C GLY A 94 -0.52 24.83 -3.16
N LEU A 95 -0.97 24.03 -2.20
CA LEU A 95 -0.95 22.56 -2.21
C LEU A 95 -2.35 21.97 -2.34
N PHE A 96 -3.40 22.79 -2.47
CA PHE A 96 -4.78 22.32 -2.58
C PHE A 96 -4.92 21.22 -3.66
N GLU A 97 -5.64 20.14 -3.32
CA GLU A 97 -5.83 18.92 -4.13
C GLU A 97 -4.55 18.14 -4.44
N THR A 98 -3.41 18.48 -3.82
CA THR A 98 -2.19 17.69 -3.96
C THR A 98 -2.38 16.37 -3.24
N VAL A 99 -2.14 15.27 -3.96
CA VAL A 99 -2.18 13.91 -3.43
C VAL A 99 -0.75 13.39 -3.31
N PHE A 100 -0.36 13.06 -2.10
CA PHE A 100 0.84 12.30 -1.83
C PHE A 100 0.48 10.82 -1.74
N ARG A 101 1.30 9.96 -2.35
CA ARG A 101 1.16 8.51 -2.28
C ARG A 101 2.47 7.87 -1.89
N SER A 102 2.42 6.81 -1.11
CA SER A 102 3.57 5.95 -0.86
C SER A 102 3.22 4.52 -1.22
N ALA A 103 4.24 3.76 -1.58
CA ALA A 103 4.10 2.35 -1.87
C ALA A 103 5.35 1.55 -1.51
N THR A 104 5.18 0.27 -1.22
CA THR A 104 6.28 -0.69 -1.09
C THR A 104 6.38 -1.60 -2.32
N ASP A 105 7.60 -2.03 -2.65
CA ASP A 105 7.80 -3.15 -3.58
C ASP A 105 8.00 -4.49 -2.84
N GLU A 106 8.04 -5.58 -3.60
CA GLU A 106 8.25 -6.93 -3.07
C GLU A 106 9.61 -7.12 -2.38
N GLN A 107 10.55 -6.20 -2.60
CA GLN A 107 11.88 -6.19 -2.00
C GLN A 107 11.94 -5.31 -0.73
N GLY A 108 10.82 -4.66 -0.37
CA GLY A 108 10.68 -3.79 0.79
C GLY A 108 11.33 -2.43 0.64
N HIS A 109 11.53 -1.97 -0.60
CA HIS A 109 11.81 -0.57 -0.86
C HIS A 109 10.52 0.22 -0.77
N ALA A 110 10.60 1.39 -0.14
CA ALA A 110 9.48 2.32 -0.07
C ALA A 110 9.68 3.49 -1.04
N PHE A 111 8.60 3.93 -1.67
CA PHE A 111 8.60 4.99 -2.66
C PHE A 111 7.58 6.07 -2.31
N LEU A 112 7.87 7.32 -2.69
CA LEU A 112 6.96 8.46 -2.59
C LEU A 112 6.60 8.96 -4.00
N ASN A 113 5.33 9.25 -4.21
CA ASN A 113 4.82 9.97 -5.36
C ASN A 113 4.12 11.25 -4.89
N ASP A 114 4.43 12.35 -5.58
CA ASP A 114 3.79 13.65 -5.46
C ASP A 114 2.95 13.87 -6.72
N SER A 115 1.64 14.08 -6.60
CA SER A 115 0.74 14.21 -7.76
C SER A 115 1.09 15.38 -8.68
N ARG A 116 1.85 16.37 -8.20
CA ARG A 116 2.34 17.50 -8.99
C ARG A 116 3.49 17.11 -9.93
N ASN A 117 4.05 15.92 -9.75
CA ASN A 117 5.05 15.31 -10.62
C ASN A 117 4.61 13.89 -11.03
N PRO A 118 3.58 13.79 -11.91
CA PRO A 118 2.94 12.52 -12.22
C PRO A 118 3.92 11.54 -12.88
N GLY A 119 3.81 10.26 -12.49
CA GLY A 119 4.66 9.18 -13.02
C GLY A 119 6.02 9.03 -12.32
N VAL A 120 6.39 9.95 -11.43
CA VAL A 120 7.65 9.86 -10.68
C VAL A 120 7.42 9.20 -9.32
N TRP A 121 8.08 8.06 -9.11
CA TRP A 121 8.16 7.36 -7.82
C TRP A 121 9.59 7.45 -7.30
N ILE A 122 9.77 8.14 -6.18
CA ILE A 122 11.06 8.48 -5.60
C ILE A 122 11.37 7.50 -4.49
N ASN A 123 12.52 6.82 -4.56
CA ASN A 123 12.92 5.88 -3.52
C ASN A 123 13.20 6.64 -2.20
N LEU A 124 12.50 6.26 -1.12
CA LEU A 124 12.64 6.88 0.20
C LEU A 124 14.00 6.55 0.86
N ALA A 125 14.75 5.58 0.35
CA ALA A 125 16.13 5.31 0.78
C ALA A 125 17.10 6.49 0.50
N LEU A 126 16.68 7.48 -0.28
CA LEU A 126 17.42 8.74 -0.45
C LEU A 126 17.39 9.62 0.81
N VAL A 127 16.43 9.40 1.72
CA VAL A 127 16.30 10.15 2.96
C VAL A 127 17.14 9.47 4.06
N PRO A 128 17.99 10.20 4.81
CA PRO A 128 18.77 9.62 5.90
C PRO A 128 17.89 8.89 6.93
N GLY A 129 18.40 7.79 7.48
CA GLY A 129 17.69 7.01 8.50
C GLY A 129 16.57 6.10 7.98
N ALA A 130 16.29 6.11 6.67
CA ALA A 130 15.27 5.22 6.09
C ALA A 130 15.63 3.74 6.32
N PRO A 131 14.70 2.90 6.81
CA PRO A 131 14.94 1.47 6.95
C PRO A 131 15.20 0.80 5.60
N LYS A 132 16.07 -0.22 5.60
CA LYS A 132 16.38 -0.99 4.38
C LYS A 132 15.27 -1.97 3.97
N CYS A 133 14.38 -2.32 4.89
CA CYS A 133 13.32 -3.30 4.70
C CYS A 133 12.06 -2.77 5.36
N VAL A 134 11.18 -2.20 4.54
CA VAL A 134 9.92 -1.57 4.95
C VAL A 134 8.76 -2.49 4.60
N TYR A 135 7.94 -2.85 5.59
CA TYR A 135 6.75 -3.67 5.39
C TYR A 135 5.50 -2.87 5.08
N ASP A 136 5.42 -1.63 5.58
CA ASP A 136 4.22 -0.82 5.49
C ASP A 136 4.59 0.67 5.46
N THR A 137 3.73 1.49 4.85
CA THR A 137 3.90 2.94 4.77
C THR A 137 2.63 3.65 5.20
N ALA A 138 2.78 4.78 5.88
CA ALA A 138 1.67 5.67 6.18
C ALA A 138 2.04 7.12 5.86
N LEU A 139 1.05 7.89 5.40
CA LEU A 139 1.19 9.30 5.08
C LEU A 139 0.16 10.12 5.86
N ALA A 140 0.57 11.29 6.34
CA ALA A 140 -0.33 12.28 6.91
C ALA A 140 0.09 13.69 6.48
N VAL A 141 -0.90 14.57 6.35
CA VAL A 141 -0.73 16.00 6.11
C VAL A 141 -1.56 16.76 7.15
N THR A 142 -1.15 17.98 7.47
CA THR A 142 -1.85 18.85 8.43
C THR A 142 -2.62 19.94 7.70
N GLU A 143 -3.88 20.14 8.06
CA GLU A 143 -4.73 21.18 7.45
C GLU A 143 -4.39 22.59 7.97
N GLU A 144 -4.09 22.71 9.26
CA GLU A 144 -3.75 24.01 9.88
C GLU A 144 -2.36 24.51 9.48
N ASP A 145 -1.48 23.62 9.02
CA ASP A 145 -0.14 23.93 8.53
C ASP A 145 0.12 23.17 7.21
N PRO A 146 -0.50 23.64 6.11
CA PRO A 146 -0.39 23.00 4.81
C PRO A 146 1.02 23.27 4.26
N GLY A 147 1.91 22.32 4.48
CA GLY A 147 3.34 22.48 4.20
C GLY A 147 4.19 21.34 4.73
N HIS A 148 3.63 20.50 5.60
CA HIS A 148 4.31 19.34 6.15
C HIS A 148 3.64 18.03 5.72
N LEU A 149 4.46 17.15 5.15
CA LEU A 149 4.13 15.76 4.88
C LEU A 149 4.84 14.88 5.92
N TYR A 150 4.08 14.14 6.70
CA TYR A 150 4.59 13.14 7.62
C TYR A 150 4.60 11.79 6.92
N ILE A 151 5.77 11.17 6.84
CA ILE A 151 5.97 9.84 6.26
C ILE A 151 6.37 8.90 7.37
N THR A 152 5.60 7.83 7.58
CA THR A 152 5.91 6.79 8.57
C THR A 152 6.16 5.47 7.86
N LEU A 153 7.23 4.76 8.24
CA LEU A 153 7.65 3.48 7.68
C LEU A 153 7.70 2.43 8.78
N LEU A 154 7.01 1.30 8.59
CA LEU A 154 7.15 0.13 9.46
C LEU A 154 8.33 -0.72 8.97
N ALA A 155 9.39 -0.78 9.77
CA ALA A 155 10.55 -1.61 9.47
C ALA A 155 10.30 -3.09 9.83
N SER A 156 11.08 -3.98 9.24
CA SER A 156 10.94 -5.43 9.47
C SER A 156 11.27 -5.93 10.88
N ASN A 157 11.89 -5.09 11.70
CA ASN A 157 12.08 -5.34 13.13
C ASN A 157 10.87 -4.92 13.98
N GLY A 158 9.79 -4.44 13.38
CA GLY A 158 8.59 -3.95 14.07
C GLY A 158 8.66 -2.47 14.47
N THR A 159 9.80 -1.81 14.26
CA THR A 159 9.99 -0.40 14.63
C THR A 159 9.36 0.54 13.60
N LEU A 160 8.64 1.57 14.06
CA LEU A 160 8.20 2.67 13.19
C LEU A 160 9.29 3.74 13.08
N HIS A 161 9.51 4.23 11.86
CA HIS A 161 10.38 5.36 11.58
C HIS A 161 9.58 6.47 10.92
N GLN A 162 9.73 7.71 11.40
CA GLN A 162 9.02 8.86 10.84
C GLN A 162 9.99 9.95 10.35
N ALA A 163 9.69 10.51 9.19
CA ALA A 163 10.30 11.74 8.68
C ALA A 163 9.21 12.80 8.49
N THR A 164 9.57 14.05 8.74
CA THR A 164 8.73 15.21 8.39
C THR A 164 9.37 15.90 7.18
N CYS A 165 8.61 16.02 6.11
CA CYS A 165 9.07 16.62 4.87
C CYS A 165 8.38 17.96 4.64
N THR A 166 9.15 19.00 4.38
CA THR A 166 8.62 20.30 3.98
C THR A 166 8.22 20.26 2.50
N SER A 167 6.93 20.39 2.22
CA SER A 167 6.36 20.53 0.89
C SER A 167 6.06 22.00 0.60
N THR A 168 6.53 22.51 -0.53
CA THR A 168 6.22 23.87 -1.00
C THR A 168 5.40 23.80 -2.27
N SER A 169 4.49 24.75 -2.50
CA SER A 169 3.59 24.75 -3.67
C SER A 169 4.31 24.80 -5.02
N SER A 170 5.47 25.45 -5.09
CA SER A 170 6.19 25.74 -6.33
C SER A 170 7.15 24.64 -6.79
N SER A 171 7.49 23.69 -5.92
CA SER A 171 8.44 22.62 -6.25
C SER A 171 7.89 21.26 -5.80
N PRO A 172 7.56 20.36 -6.74
CA PRO A 172 7.18 19.00 -6.38
C PRO A 172 8.40 18.24 -5.83
N PHE A 173 8.14 17.17 -5.08
CA PHE A 173 9.22 16.26 -4.72
C PHE A 173 9.87 15.61 -5.96
N SER A 174 11.18 15.43 -5.87
CA SER A 174 12.03 14.79 -6.87
C SER A 174 13.19 14.07 -6.17
N PRO A 175 13.91 13.15 -6.84
CA PRO A 175 15.09 12.53 -6.27
C PRO A 175 16.16 13.55 -5.81
N ALA A 176 16.22 14.73 -6.44
CA ALA A 176 17.23 15.74 -6.16
C ALA A 176 16.94 16.58 -4.91
N ASN A 177 15.67 16.75 -4.52
CA ASN A 177 15.29 17.63 -3.40
C ASN A 177 14.73 16.88 -2.18
N LEU A 178 14.35 15.60 -2.33
CA LEU A 178 13.66 14.85 -1.27
C LEU A 178 14.45 14.79 0.04
N ALA A 179 15.75 14.47 -0.01
CA ALA A 179 16.58 14.34 1.18
C ALA A 179 16.65 15.65 1.98
N THR A 180 16.81 16.78 1.29
CA THR A 180 16.83 18.12 1.90
C THR A 180 15.46 18.48 2.47
N ALA A 181 14.38 18.19 1.75
CA ALA A 181 13.04 18.50 2.20
C ALA A 181 12.64 17.72 3.46
N CYS A 182 13.15 16.51 3.62
CA CYS A 182 12.86 15.62 4.76
C CYS A 182 13.95 15.66 5.86
N ALA A 183 14.85 16.64 5.85
CA ALA A 183 15.90 16.74 6.87
C ALA A 183 15.30 16.95 8.28
N PRO A 184 15.86 16.32 9.34
CA PRO A 184 17.11 15.57 9.38
C PRO A 184 17.04 14.14 8.81
N GLY A 185 15.85 13.65 8.51
CA GLY A 185 15.58 12.32 7.96
C GLY A 185 14.57 11.55 8.81
N PHE A 186 14.55 10.24 8.62
CA PHE A 186 13.76 9.32 9.41
C PHE A 186 14.37 9.13 10.80
N THR A 187 13.51 9.23 11.81
CA THR A 187 13.83 8.95 13.21
C THR A 187 12.94 7.83 13.72
N GLU A 188 13.49 6.96 14.57
CA GLU A 188 12.72 5.92 15.23
C GLU A 188 11.68 6.54 16.18
N LEU A 189 10.43 6.10 16.07
CA LEU A 189 9.39 6.45 17.01
C LEU A 189 9.53 5.57 18.25
N ALA A 190 9.86 6.21 19.38
CA ALA A 190 9.96 5.54 20.67
C ALA A 190 8.62 4.86 21.05
N ASP A 191 8.73 3.78 21.82
CA ASP A 191 7.57 3.03 22.35
C ASP A 191 6.62 2.49 21.28
N THR A 192 7.12 2.24 20.06
CA THR A 192 6.38 1.51 19.04
C THR A 192 5.99 0.11 19.58
N PRO A 193 4.70 -0.26 19.62
CA PRO A 193 4.30 -1.59 20.05
C PRO A 193 4.76 -2.63 19.02
N VAL A 194 5.58 -3.59 19.47
CA VAL A 194 6.14 -4.71 18.67
C VAL A 194 5.48 -6.04 19.00
#